data_AF-A0A2A2RYC1-F1
#
_entry.id   AF-A0A2A2RYC1-F1
#
_cell.length_a   1.000
_cell.length_b   1.000
_cell.length_c   1.000
_cell.angle_alpha   90.00
_cell.angle_beta   90.00
_cell.angle_gamma   90.00
#
_symmetry.space_group_name_H-M   'P 1'
#
loop_
_entity.id
_entity.type
_entity.pdbx_description
1 polymer ?
#
loop_
_entity_poly.entity_id
_entity_poly.type
_entity_poly.pdbx_seq_one_letter_code
_entity_poly.pdbx_strand_id
1 'polypeptide(L)'
;MRQAVRGRLVLSAFSLVLLVMFGLSALLLLTSSLDDPGLGRQLLTVQLVALTALTGVCVPAWSHSRMQAERDGEDGVDLLYYTPMSTEEIIQGKFLSNATLTAVFFSAGAPFLAVTPLLRGVDAPTVMLVTGLNYLTVVSIGQAVLVLASLPLARIWKSLLTALAVMCSAPFVLMWVAGCMAYIYKPTAMSGLPLAAVAGMAAVFGLMGIHVLNVMAASNLAPKNGIYFRRVRPPLPKC
;
A
#
# COMPACT_ATOMS: atom_id res chain seq x y z
N MET A 1 9.00 -25.89 -7.69
CA MET A 1 7.58 -25.59 -8.07
C MET A 1 6.95 -24.44 -7.26
N ARG A 2 7.18 -24.29 -5.95
CA ARG A 2 6.58 -23.18 -5.13
C ARG A 2 7.03 -21.75 -5.50
N GLN A 3 8.27 -21.55 -5.96
CA GLN A 3 8.73 -20.22 -6.41
C GLN A 3 8.07 -19.75 -7.71
N ALA A 4 7.71 -20.67 -8.61
CA ALA A 4 7.05 -20.36 -9.89
C ALA A 4 5.59 -19.91 -9.73
N VAL A 5 4.87 -20.43 -8.72
CA VAL A 5 3.47 -20.03 -8.44
C VAL A 5 3.40 -18.61 -7.84
N ARG A 6 4.41 -18.22 -7.05
CA ARG A 6 4.48 -16.89 -6.43
C ARG A 6 4.67 -15.76 -7.46
N GLY A 7 5.36 -16.00 -8.57
CA GLY A 7 5.44 -15.02 -9.67
C GLY A 7 4.12 -14.87 -10.43
N ARG A 8 3.35 -15.95 -10.57
CA ARG A 8 2.09 -15.97 -11.32
C ARG A 8 0.98 -15.18 -10.66
N LEU A 9 0.91 -15.13 -9.33
CA LEU A 9 -0.11 -14.36 -8.60
C LEU A 9 0.07 -12.84 -8.76
N VAL A 10 1.31 -12.36 -8.69
CA VAL A 10 1.62 -10.94 -8.93
C VAL A 10 1.34 -10.60 -10.40
N LEU A 11 1.75 -11.48 -11.32
CA LEU A 11 1.48 -11.31 -12.74
C LEU A 11 -0.02 -11.29 -13.04
N SER A 12 -0.81 -12.20 -12.43
CA SER A 12 -2.26 -12.25 -12.63
C SER A 12 -2.94 -11.00 -12.08
N ALA A 13 -2.54 -10.52 -10.89
CA ALA A 13 -3.07 -9.29 -10.32
C ALA A 13 -2.71 -8.08 -11.18
N PHE A 14 -1.48 -8.01 -11.69
CA PHE A 14 -1.03 -6.96 -12.59
C PHE A 14 -1.82 -6.96 -13.91
N SER A 15 -1.99 -8.15 -14.52
CA SER A 15 -2.81 -8.29 -15.72
C SER A 15 -4.27 -7.94 -15.49
N LEU A 16 -4.81 -8.23 -14.30
CA LEU A 16 -6.18 -7.90 -13.92
C LEU A 16 -6.37 -6.39 -13.79
N VAL A 17 -5.41 -5.67 -13.19
CA VAL A 17 -5.43 -4.20 -13.15
C VAL A 17 -5.44 -3.62 -14.56
N LEU A 18 -4.56 -4.10 -15.44
CA LEU A 18 -4.53 -3.63 -16.83
C LEU A 18 -5.84 -3.90 -17.57
N LEU A 19 -6.40 -5.11 -17.45
CA LEU A 19 -7.62 -5.50 -18.12
C LEU A 19 -8.81 -4.66 -17.65
N VAL A 20 -8.94 -4.43 -16.35
CA VAL A 20 -10.00 -3.58 -15.79
C VAL A 20 -9.83 -2.12 -16.22
N MET A 21 -8.62 -1.57 -16.16
CA MET A 21 -8.35 -0.19 -16.61
C MET A 21 -8.68 0.01 -18.10
N PHE A 22 -8.22 -0.93 -18.93
CA PHE A 22 -8.49 -0.92 -20.36
C PHE A 22 -9.98 -1.07 -20.65
N GLY A 23 -10.64 -2.06 -20.04
CA GLY A 23 -12.06 -2.33 -20.24
C GLY A 23 -12.95 -1.16 -19.83
N LEU A 24 -12.67 -0.52 -18.68
CA LEU A 24 -13.40 0.66 -18.23
C LEU A 24 -13.18 1.86 -19.17
N SER A 25 -11.95 2.06 -19.63
CA SER A 25 -11.63 3.14 -20.57
C SER A 25 -12.33 2.94 -21.92
N ALA A 26 -12.31 1.72 -22.45
CA ALA A 26 -12.99 1.37 -23.69
C ALA A 26 -14.51 1.52 -23.57
N LEU A 27 -15.10 1.01 -22.48
CA LEU A 27 -16.53 1.12 -22.23
C LEU A 27 -16.98 2.58 -22.19
N LEU A 28 -16.28 3.44 -21.44
CA LEU A 28 -16.61 4.85 -21.30
C LEU A 28 -16.53 5.59 -22.65
N LEU A 29 -15.50 5.31 -23.45
CA LEU A 29 -15.33 5.90 -24.77
C LEU A 29 -16.38 5.42 -25.79
N LEU A 30 -16.93 4.21 -25.62
CA LEU A 30 -18.00 3.68 -26.47
C LEU A 30 -19.37 4.26 -26.12
N THR A 31 -19.60 4.62 -24.85
CA THR A 31 -20.90 5.12 -24.38
C THR A 31 -21.01 6.64 -24.38
N SER A 32 -19.89 7.36 -24.37
CA SER A 32 -19.86 8.81 -24.22
C SER A 32 -19.49 9.52 -25.52
N SER A 33 -20.10 10.68 -25.77
CA SER A 33 -19.73 11.53 -26.91
C SER A 33 -18.41 12.24 -26.66
N LEU A 34 -17.52 12.28 -27.67
CA LEU A 34 -16.22 12.95 -27.58
C LEU A 34 -16.34 14.48 -27.42
N ASP A 35 -17.51 15.05 -27.71
CA ASP A 35 -17.78 16.48 -27.55
C ASP A 35 -18.13 16.89 -26.10
N ASP A 36 -18.29 15.92 -25.19
CA ASP A 36 -18.60 16.22 -23.78
C ASP A 36 -17.37 16.84 -23.07
N PRO A 37 -17.45 18.10 -22.62
CA PRO A 37 -16.34 18.76 -21.91
C PRO A 37 -16.00 18.12 -20.56
N GLY A 38 -16.86 17.23 -20.04
CA GLY A 38 -16.65 16.49 -18.79
C GLY A 38 -15.96 15.12 -18.95
N LEU A 39 -15.71 14.67 -20.19
CA LEU A 39 -15.25 13.30 -20.46
C LEU A 39 -13.92 12.96 -19.75
N GLY A 40 -12.94 13.86 -19.79
CA GLY A 40 -11.65 13.64 -19.12
C GLY A 40 -11.77 13.48 -17.60
N ARG A 41 -12.71 14.22 -16.96
CA ARG A 41 -12.98 14.11 -15.51
C ARG A 41 -13.63 12.79 -15.16
N GLN A 42 -14.59 12.34 -15.97
CA GLN A 42 -15.26 11.05 -15.79
C GLN A 42 -14.28 9.89 -15.97
N LEU A 43 -13.41 9.95 -16.97
CA LEU A 43 -12.39 8.93 -17.20
C LEU A 43 -11.41 8.84 -16.02
N LEU A 44 -10.88 9.99 -15.56
CA LEU A 44 -10.00 10.05 -14.39
C LEU A 44 -10.68 9.49 -13.13
N THR A 45 -11.94 9.87 -12.90
CA THR A 45 -12.79 9.40 -11.80
C THR A 45 -12.87 7.86 -11.79
N VAL A 46 -13.27 7.25 -12.90
CA VAL A 46 -13.46 5.81 -13.00
C VAL A 46 -12.13 5.06 -12.86
N GLN A 47 -11.08 5.55 -13.52
CA GLN A 47 -9.74 4.96 -13.43
C GLN A 47 -9.17 5.05 -12.02
N LEU A 48 -9.34 6.18 -11.34
CA LEU A 48 -8.87 6.36 -9.96
C LEU A 48 -9.58 5.39 -9.02
N VAL A 49 -10.91 5.29 -9.09
CA VAL A 49 -11.71 4.36 -8.27
C VAL A 49 -11.26 2.93 -8.46
N ALA A 50 -11.14 2.48 -9.72
CA ALA A 50 -10.73 1.13 -10.02
C ALA A 50 -9.28 0.86 -9.58
N LEU A 51 -8.37 1.84 -9.71
CA LEU A 51 -6.98 1.70 -9.29
C LEU A 51 -6.89 1.59 -7.77
N THR A 52 -7.58 2.46 -7.03
CA THR A 52 -7.62 2.43 -5.56
C THR A 52 -8.25 1.14 -5.05
N ALA A 53 -9.37 0.70 -5.63
CA ALA A 53 -10.06 -0.52 -5.19
C ALA A 53 -9.19 -1.77 -5.41
N LEU A 54 -8.60 -1.91 -6.61
CA LEU A 54 -7.78 -3.07 -6.93
C LEU A 54 -6.47 -3.08 -6.12
N THR A 55 -5.75 -1.97 -6.10
CA THR A 55 -4.45 -1.90 -5.40
C THR A 55 -4.61 -1.92 -3.88
N GLY A 56 -5.66 -1.30 -3.35
CA GLY A 56 -6.00 -1.31 -1.92
C GLY A 56 -6.35 -2.70 -1.38
N VAL A 57 -6.77 -3.64 -2.22
CA VAL A 57 -7.02 -5.03 -1.83
C VAL A 57 -5.84 -5.93 -2.18
N CYS A 58 -5.35 -5.88 -3.43
CA CYS A 58 -4.32 -6.80 -3.91
C CYS A 58 -2.97 -6.61 -3.20
N VAL A 59 -2.53 -5.37 -2.99
CA VAL A 59 -1.21 -5.08 -2.39
C VAL A 59 -1.17 -5.52 -0.92
N PRO A 60 -2.12 -5.13 -0.05
CA PRO A 60 -2.08 -5.55 1.34
C PRO A 60 -2.32 -7.05 1.53
N ALA A 61 -3.19 -7.67 0.70
CA ALA A 61 -3.38 -9.12 0.73
C ALA A 61 -2.09 -9.89 0.39
N TRP A 62 -1.34 -9.42 -0.60
CA TRP A 62 -0.05 -10.00 -0.94
C TRP A 62 0.97 -9.86 0.19
N SER A 63 1.12 -8.65 0.72
CA SER A 63 2.03 -8.34 1.83
C SER A 63 1.72 -9.19 3.08
N HIS A 64 0.43 -9.33 3.39
CA HIS A 64 -0.05 -10.19 4.48
C HIS A 64 0.31 -11.67 4.28
N SER A 65 0.04 -12.22 3.09
CA SER A 65 0.33 -13.63 2.78
C SER A 65 1.81 -13.95 2.87
N ARG A 66 2.69 -13.00 2.49
CA ARG A 66 4.15 -13.14 2.60
C ARG A 66 4.60 -13.17 4.05
N MET A 67 4.04 -12.31 4.89
CA MET A 67 4.38 -12.26 6.31
C MET A 67 3.87 -13.48 7.09
N GLN A 68 2.73 -14.07 6.69
CA GLN A 68 2.28 -15.35 7.24
C GLN A 68 3.19 -16.51 6.80
N ALA A 69 3.56 -16.55 5.52
CA ALA A 69 4.41 -17.61 4.98
C ALA A 69 5.81 -17.66 5.61
N GLU A 70 6.36 -16.52 6.04
CA GLU A 70 7.63 -16.46 6.77
C GLU A 70 7.52 -16.99 8.21
N ARG A 71 6.34 -16.88 8.84
CA ARG A 71 6.12 -17.36 10.22
C ARG A 71 5.73 -18.83 10.29
N ASP A 72 5.03 -19.33 9.29
CA ASP A 72 4.58 -20.73 9.22
C ASP A 72 5.64 -21.67 8.62
N GLY A 73 6.74 -21.14 8.08
CA GLY A 73 7.87 -21.94 7.62
C GLY A 73 8.74 -22.41 8.79
N GLU A 74 9.00 -23.71 8.88
CA GLU A 74 9.76 -24.37 9.95
C GLU A 74 11.20 -23.83 10.14
N ASP A 75 11.78 -23.17 9.13
CA ASP A 75 13.14 -22.61 9.18
C ASP A 75 13.22 -21.08 9.38
N GLY A 76 12.09 -20.35 9.28
CA GLY A 76 12.10 -18.88 9.11
C GLY A 76 12.37 -18.08 10.38
N VAL A 77 11.93 -18.58 11.54
CA VAL A 77 12.16 -17.95 12.84
C VAL A 77 13.57 -18.27 13.35
N ASP A 78 14.07 -19.48 13.09
CA ASP A 78 15.39 -19.93 13.52
C ASP A 78 16.53 -19.29 12.71
N LEU A 79 16.34 -19.01 11.42
CA LEU A 79 17.32 -18.27 10.61
C LEU A 79 17.53 -16.83 11.08
N LEU A 80 16.51 -16.21 11.69
CA LEU A 80 16.59 -14.83 12.19
C LEU A 80 17.49 -14.74 13.44
N TYR A 81 17.60 -15.81 14.22
CA TYR A 81 18.49 -15.86 15.39
C TYR A 81 19.98 -15.98 15.02
N TYR A 82 20.30 -16.47 13.83
CA TYR A 82 21.69 -16.62 13.36
C TYR A 82 22.20 -15.44 12.53
N THR A 83 21.31 -14.58 12.04
CA THR A 83 21.69 -13.47 11.13
C THR A 83 21.93 -12.19 11.92
N PRO A 84 23.05 -11.46 11.70
CA PRO A 84 23.37 -10.22 12.43
C PRO A 84 22.57 -8.98 11.96
N MET A 85 21.38 -9.15 11.37
CA MET A 85 20.56 -8.02 10.91
C MET A 85 19.87 -7.35 12.09
N SER A 86 19.85 -6.02 12.09
CA SER A 86 19.10 -5.26 13.09
C SER A 86 17.59 -5.33 12.82
N THR A 87 16.80 -5.28 13.88
CA THR A 87 15.32 -5.27 13.81
C THR A 87 14.80 -4.12 12.94
N GLU A 88 15.49 -2.98 12.92
CA GLU A 88 15.15 -1.81 12.11
C GLU A 88 15.28 -2.07 10.61
N GLU A 89 16.38 -2.71 10.17
CA GLU A 89 16.61 -3.05 8.77
C GLU A 89 15.56 -4.01 8.23
N ILE A 90 15.10 -4.96 9.06
CA ILE A 90 14.05 -5.92 8.68
C ILE A 90 12.72 -5.21 8.43
N ILE A 91 12.34 -4.26 9.31
CA ILE A 91 11.07 -3.53 9.19
C ILE A 91 11.12 -2.58 7.99
N GLN A 92 12.22 -1.84 7.81
CA GLN A 92 12.42 -0.96 6.67
C GLN A 92 12.39 -1.74 5.35
N GLY A 93 13.00 -2.93 5.30
CA GLY A 93 12.94 -3.81 4.13
C GLY A 93 11.52 -4.24 3.78
N LYS A 94 10.68 -4.58 4.77
CA LYS A 94 9.27 -4.94 4.57
C LYS A 94 8.42 -3.76 4.11
N PHE A 95 8.65 -2.58 4.70
CA PHE A 95 8.00 -1.35 4.27
C PHE A 95 8.37 -0.99 2.82
N LEU A 96 9.66 -0.99 2.51
CA LEU A 96 10.15 -0.66 1.17
C LEU A 96 9.65 -1.66 0.13
N SER A 97 9.64 -2.96 0.46
CA SER A 97 9.06 -3.99 -0.41
C SER A 97 7.58 -3.74 -0.70
N ASN A 98 6.80 -3.30 0.29
CA ASN A 98 5.39 -2.96 0.10
C ASN A 98 5.23 -1.71 -0.78
N ALA A 99 6.02 -0.66 -0.52
CA ALA A 99 6.01 0.57 -1.31
C ALA A 99 6.40 0.33 -2.78
N THR A 100 7.46 -0.44 -3.02
CA THR A 100 7.90 -0.82 -4.37
C THR A 100 6.82 -1.63 -5.09
N LEU A 101 6.15 -2.55 -4.41
CA LEU A 101 5.05 -3.31 -5.03
C LEU A 101 3.90 -2.37 -5.43
N THR A 102 3.50 -1.44 -4.55
CA THR A 102 2.50 -0.42 -4.90
C THR A 102 2.94 0.39 -6.12
N ALA A 103 4.21 0.80 -6.20
CA ALA A 103 4.73 1.58 -7.33
C ALA A 103 4.64 0.79 -8.66
N VAL A 104 4.91 -0.51 -8.64
CA VAL A 104 4.75 -1.39 -9.82
C VAL A 104 3.30 -1.41 -10.30
N PHE A 105 2.33 -1.56 -9.39
CA PHE A 105 0.91 -1.52 -9.75
C PHE A 105 0.45 -0.15 -10.27
N PHE A 106 0.94 0.93 -9.67
CA PHE A 106 0.64 2.30 -10.14
C PHE A 106 1.25 2.58 -11.52
N SER A 107 2.44 2.04 -11.80
CA SER A 107 3.03 2.12 -13.14
C SER A 107 2.18 1.43 -14.20
N ALA A 108 1.42 0.39 -13.85
CA ALA A 108 0.49 -0.27 -14.76
C ALA A 108 -0.69 0.66 -15.15
N GLY A 109 -1.16 1.48 -14.20
CA GLY A 109 -2.24 2.44 -14.41
C GLY A 109 -1.78 3.75 -15.08
N ALA A 110 -0.50 4.08 -15.00
CA ALA A 110 0.08 5.32 -15.53
C ALA A 110 -0.27 5.64 -16.99
N PRO A 111 -0.16 4.72 -17.99
CA PRO A 111 -0.50 5.04 -19.37
C PRO A 111 -1.98 5.41 -19.55
N PHE A 112 -2.89 4.84 -18.76
CA PHE A 112 -4.31 5.14 -18.82
C PHE A 112 -4.63 6.51 -18.21
N LEU A 113 -4.00 6.83 -17.08
CA LEU A 113 -4.12 8.12 -16.41
C LEU A 113 -3.50 9.25 -17.25
N ALA A 114 -2.42 8.98 -17.98
CA ALA A 114 -1.74 9.95 -18.84
C ALA A 114 -2.58 10.42 -20.03
N VAL A 115 -3.61 9.66 -20.42
CA VAL A 115 -4.55 10.06 -21.49
C VAL A 115 -5.60 11.07 -20.98
N THR A 116 -5.87 11.09 -19.67
CA THR A 116 -6.95 11.93 -19.10
C THR A 116 -6.75 13.44 -19.31
N PRO A 117 -5.54 14.04 -19.23
CA PRO A 117 -5.35 15.46 -19.54
C PRO A 117 -5.56 15.79 -21.03
N LEU A 118 -5.43 14.81 -21.93
CA LEU A 118 -5.59 15.01 -23.37
C LEU A 118 -7.05 15.16 -23.77
N LEU A 119 -7.98 14.55 -23.02
CA LEU A 119 -9.42 14.51 -23.34
C LEU A 119 -10.19 15.78 -22.97
N ARG A 120 -9.47 16.85 -22.57
CA ARG A 120 -10.01 18.10 -22.01
C ARG A 120 -10.81 17.85 -20.71
N GLY A 121 -10.74 18.82 -19.80
CA GLY A 121 -11.51 18.78 -18.55
C GLY A 121 -10.69 18.60 -17.28
N VAL A 122 -9.41 18.20 -17.34
CA VAL A 122 -8.54 18.16 -16.16
C VAL A 122 -7.10 18.54 -16.50
N ASP A 123 -6.47 19.31 -15.63
CA ASP A 123 -5.08 19.73 -15.80
C ASP A 123 -4.11 18.61 -15.41
N ALA A 124 -2.97 18.51 -16.10
CA ALA A 124 -1.94 17.50 -15.79
C ALA A 124 -1.43 17.54 -14.32
N PRO A 125 -1.22 18.72 -13.68
CA PRO A 125 -0.84 18.78 -12.28
C PRO A 125 -1.87 18.14 -11.33
N THR A 126 -3.16 18.27 -11.64
CA THR A 126 -4.27 17.70 -10.86
C THR A 126 -4.20 16.17 -10.89
N VAL A 127 -3.97 15.58 -12.06
CA VAL A 127 -3.81 14.13 -12.21
C VAL A 127 -2.61 13.62 -11.42
N MET A 128 -1.48 14.32 -11.51
CA MET A 128 -0.26 13.96 -10.79
C MET A 128 -0.44 14.04 -9.26
N LEU A 129 -1.09 15.09 -8.77
CA LEU A 129 -1.37 15.29 -7.36
C LEU A 129 -2.32 14.20 -6.81
N VAL A 130 -3.45 13.98 -7.47
CA VAL A 130 -4.47 13.02 -7.00
C VAL A 130 -3.92 11.59 -7.05
N THR A 131 -3.18 11.24 -8.11
CA THR A 131 -2.54 9.92 -8.22
C THR A 131 -1.43 9.73 -7.20
N GLY A 132 -0.61 10.76 -6.96
CA GLY A 132 0.46 10.73 -5.96
C GLY A 132 -0.08 10.56 -4.54
N LEU A 133 -1.16 11.25 -4.19
CA LEU A 133 -1.80 11.06 -2.88
C LEU A 133 -2.49 9.70 -2.77
N ASN A 134 -3.08 9.21 -3.86
CA ASN A 134 -3.66 7.87 -3.89
C ASN A 134 -2.60 6.78 -3.64
N TYR A 135 -1.40 6.95 -4.19
CA TYR A 135 -0.26 6.08 -3.90
C TYR A 135 0.06 6.06 -2.40
N LEU A 136 0.15 7.23 -1.76
CA LEU A 136 0.41 7.32 -0.32
C LEU A 136 -0.68 6.62 0.51
N THR A 137 -1.95 6.79 0.15
CA THR A 137 -3.08 6.12 0.80
C THR A 137 -2.98 4.59 0.70
N VAL A 138 -2.59 4.03 -0.45
CA VAL A 138 -2.45 2.57 -0.60
C VAL A 138 -1.25 2.05 0.18
N VAL A 139 -0.13 2.77 0.17
CA VAL A 139 1.07 2.43 0.96
C VAL A 139 0.73 2.39 2.45
N SER A 140 -0.08 3.33 2.92
CA SER A 140 -0.43 3.47 4.32
C SER A 140 -1.42 2.39 4.81
N ILE A 141 -2.38 1.99 3.96
CA ILE A 141 -3.21 0.79 4.19
C ILE A 141 -2.32 -0.45 4.31
N GLY A 142 -1.32 -0.59 3.43
CA GLY A 142 -0.35 -1.69 3.50
C GLY A 142 0.45 -1.72 4.81
N GLN A 143 0.85 -0.55 5.33
CA GLN A 143 1.50 -0.45 6.65
C GLN A 143 0.58 -0.90 7.79
N ALA A 144 -0.70 -0.49 7.78
CA ALA A 144 -1.66 -0.91 8.79
C ALA A 144 -1.81 -2.44 8.84
N VAL A 145 -1.87 -3.08 7.66
CA VAL A 145 -1.94 -4.54 7.55
C VAL A 145 -0.64 -5.22 8.03
N LEU A 146 0.53 -4.64 7.75
CA LEU A 146 1.81 -5.16 8.26
C LEU A 146 1.87 -5.12 9.80
N VAL A 147 1.39 -4.05 10.41
CA VAL A 147 1.33 -3.92 11.88
C VAL A 147 0.42 -4.98 12.48
N LEU A 148 -0.78 -5.14 11.94
CA LEU A 148 -1.71 -6.19 12.39
C LEU A 148 -1.14 -7.59 12.15
N ALA A 149 -0.42 -7.78 11.05
CA ALA A 149 0.29 -9.02 10.76
C ALA A 149 1.48 -9.26 11.72
N SER A 150 1.98 -8.23 12.39
CA SER A 150 3.08 -8.37 13.35
C SER A 150 2.63 -8.88 14.72
N LEU A 151 1.35 -8.76 15.06
CA LEU A 151 0.82 -9.15 16.38
C LEU A 151 1.02 -10.66 16.66
N PRO A 152 1.42 -11.03 17.90
CA PRO A 152 1.61 -12.42 18.32
C PRO A 152 0.28 -13.05 18.75
N LEU A 153 -0.65 -13.22 17.81
CA LEU A 153 -1.93 -13.91 18.04
C LEU A 153 -1.96 -15.29 17.35
N ALA A 154 -2.82 -16.17 17.86
CA ALA A 154 -3.12 -17.45 17.21
C ALA A 154 -3.67 -17.24 15.79
N ARG A 155 -3.37 -18.19 14.89
CA ARG A 155 -3.62 -18.10 13.43
C ARG A 155 -5.03 -17.62 13.06
N ILE A 156 -6.05 -18.20 13.71
CA ILE A 156 -7.47 -17.88 13.45
C ILE A 156 -7.78 -16.43 13.82
N TRP A 157 -7.40 -16.01 15.03
CA TRP A 157 -7.62 -14.63 15.50
C TRP A 157 -6.89 -13.61 14.64
N LYS A 158 -5.70 -13.95 14.14
CA LYS A 158 -4.93 -13.08 13.24
C LYS A 158 -5.62 -12.91 11.89
N SER A 159 -6.07 -14.00 11.26
CA SER A 159 -6.79 -13.93 9.97
C SER A 159 -8.09 -13.14 10.09
N LEU A 160 -8.82 -13.31 11.20
CA LEU A 160 -10.04 -12.56 11.49
C LEU A 160 -9.76 -11.07 11.69
N LEU A 161 -8.73 -10.71 12.46
CA LEU A 161 -8.35 -9.31 12.66
C LEU A 161 -7.90 -8.62 11.38
N THR A 162 -7.17 -9.32 10.51
CA THR A 162 -6.77 -8.75 9.22
C THR A 162 -7.93 -8.63 8.25
N ALA A 163 -8.86 -9.59 8.25
CA ALA A 163 -10.09 -9.47 7.47
C ALA A 163 -10.95 -8.28 7.97
N LEU A 164 -11.11 -8.16 9.29
CA LEU A 164 -11.83 -7.05 9.92
C LEU A 164 -11.16 -5.70 9.60
N ALA A 165 -9.84 -5.61 9.64
CA ALA A 165 -9.13 -4.38 9.32
C ALA A 165 -9.27 -3.98 7.84
N VAL A 166 -9.24 -4.95 6.92
CA VAL A 166 -9.54 -4.69 5.50
C VAL A 166 -10.99 -4.20 5.35
N MET A 167 -11.95 -4.80 6.04
CA MET A 167 -13.34 -4.33 6.04
C MET A 167 -13.48 -2.92 6.64
N CYS A 168 -12.80 -2.63 7.75
CA CYS A 168 -12.79 -1.30 8.37
C CYS A 168 -12.06 -0.24 7.52
N SER A 169 -11.14 -0.66 6.64
CA SER A 169 -10.49 0.25 5.69
C SER A 169 -11.40 0.65 4.51
N ALA A 170 -12.45 -0.12 4.21
CA ALA A 170 -13.39 0.18 3.12
C ALA A 170 -14.08 1.55 3.26
N PRO A 171 -14.70 1.93 4.39
CA PRO A 171 -15.31 3.27 4.53
C PRO A 171 -14.27 4.39 4.42
N PHE A 172 -13.03 4.14 4.86
CA PHE A 172 -11.94 5.09 4.69
C PHE A 172 -11.60 5.31 3.21
N VAL A 173 -11.48 4.22 2.44
CA VAL A 173 -11.26 4.27 0.98
C VAL A 173 -12.42 4.98 0.28
N LEU A 174 -13.66 4.73 0.69
CA LEU A 174 -14.84 5.42 0.13
C LEU A 174 -14.80 6.93 0.42
N MET A 175 -14.44 7.33 1.63
CA MET A 175 -14.26 8.75 1.99
C MET A 175 -13.12 9.39 1.18
N TRP A 176 -12.01 8.67 0.99
CA TRP A 176 -10.89 9.13 0.16
C TRP A 176 -11.31 9.36 -1.29
N VAL A 177 -12.01 8.38 -1.87
CA VAL A 177 -12.55 8.46 -3.24
C VAL A 177 -13.51 9.64 -3.37
N ALA A 178 -14.44 9.82 -2.42
CA ALA A 178 -15.38 10.95 -2.42
C ALA A 178 -14.65 12.30 -2.36
N GLY A 179 -13.58 12.41 -1.55
CA GLY A 179 -12.72 13.60 -1.49
C GLY A 179 -12.03 13.89 -2.82
N CYS A 180 -11.51 12.86 -3.49
CA CYS A 180 -10.91 12.99 -4.82
C CYS A 180 -11.94 13.45 -5.86
N MET A 181 -13.17 12.92 -5.84
CA MET A 181 -14.24 13.37 -6.73
C MET A 181 -14.56 14.85 -6.51
N ALA A 182 -14.74 15.26 -5.26
CA ALA A 182 -15.03 16.66 -4.94
C ALA A 182 -13.94 17.59 -5.50
N TYR A 183 -12.67 17.20 -5.38
CA TYR A 183 -11.53 17.96 -5.92
C TYR A 183 -11.52 18.03 -7.45
N ILE A 184 -11.77 16.90 -8.14
CA ILE A 184 -11.78 16.82 -9.62
C ILE A 184 -12.91 17.68 -10.23
N TYR A 185 -14.11 17.66 -9.64
CA TYR A 185 -15.27 18.35 -10.21
C TYR A 185 -15.38 19.83 -9.80
N LYS A 186 -14.83 20.22 -8.64
CA LYS A 186 -14.88 21.59 -8.11
C LYS A 186 -13.52 22.05 -7.57
N PRO A 187 -12.54 22.34 -8.44
CA PRO A 187 -11.19 22.72 -8.02
C PRO A 187 -11.15 24.06 -7.25
N THR A 188 -12.11 24.96 -7.47
CA THR A 188 -12.21 26.28 -6.82
C THR A 188 -12.92 26.27 -5.46
N ALA A 189 -13.47 25.13 -5.02
CA ALA A 189 -13.98 24.96 -3.66
C ALA A 189 -12.82 24.76 -2.66
N MET A 190 -11.87 25.69 -2.66
CA MET A 190 -10.67 25.72 -1.82
C MET A 190 -10.95 26.31 -0.42
N SER A 191 -12.18 26.26 0.07
CA SER A 191 -12.55 26.71 1.41
C SER A 191 -13.06 25.52 2.25
N GLY A 192 -12.14 24.87 2.96
CA GLY A 192 -12.47 24.18 4.22
C GLY A 192 -12.34 22.66 4.23
N LEU A 193 -13.19 21.92 3.50
CA LEU A 193 -13.39 20.48 3.79
C LEU A 193 -12.51 19.47 3.03
N PRO A 194 -12.34 19.51 1.69
CA PRO A 194 -11.67 18.43 0.96
C PRO A 194 -10.14 18.46 1.12
N LEU A 195 -9.52 19.65 1.19
CA LEU A 195 -8.09 19.78 1.46
C LEU A 195 -7.74 19.36 2.90
N ALA A 196 -8.61 19.67 3.88
CA ALA A 196 -8.45 19.25 5.26
C ALA A 196 -8.70 17.74 5.45
N ALA A 197 -9.60 17.14 4.67
CA ALA A 197 -9.78 15.69 4.64
C ALA A 197 -8.57 14.97 4.00
N VAL A 198 -8.04 15.50 2.90
CA VAL A 198 -6.85 14.97 2.23
C VAL A 198 -5.58 15.15 3.07
N ALA A 199 -5.38 16.34 3.66
CA ALA A 199 -4.29 16.62 4.58
C ALA A 199 -4.45 15.88 5.91
N GLY A 200 -5.68 15.72 6.41
CA GLY A 200 -6.02 14.95 7.59
C GLY A 200 -5.78 13.46 7.41
N MET A 201 -6.04 12.91 6.23
CA MET A 201 -5.75 11.51 5.88
C MET A 201 -4.25 11.26 5.74
N ALA A 202 -3.50 12.16 5.10
CA ALA A 202 -2.05 12.12 5.07
C ALA A 202 -1.42 12.29 6.47
N ALA A 203 -1.99 13.15 7.32
CA ALA A 203 -1.56 13.36 8.70
C ALA A 203 -1.86 12.15 9.60
N VAL A 204 -3.05 11.55 9.50
CA VAL A 204 -3.42 10.35 10.28
C VAL A 204 -2.51 9.16 9.92
N PHE A 205 -2.15 8.99 8.65
CA PHE A 205 -1.27 7.91 8.22
C PHE A 205 0.23 8.19 8.42
N GLY A 206 0.67 9.45 8.29
CA GLY A 206 2.00 9.88 8.71
C GLY A 206 2.22 9.72 10.21
N LEU A 207 1.21 10.09 11.02
CA LEU A 207 1.20 9.88 12.47
C LEU A 207 1.09 8.40 12.85
N MET A 208 0.42 7.56 12.07
CA MET A 208 0.37 6.11 12.27
C MET A 208 1.73 5.46 11.96
N GLY A 209 2.44 5.90 10.92
CA GLY A 209 3.83 5.51 10.65
C GLY A 209 4.79 5.93 11.78
N ILE A 210 4.65 7.17 12.28
CA ILE A 210 5.41 7.69 13.43
C ILE A 210 5.04 6.94 14.73
N HIS A 211 3.77 6.62 14.96
CA HIS A 211 3.33 5.86 16.14
C HIS A 211 3.81 4.43 16.13
N VAL A 212 3.88 3.77 14.96
CA VAL A 212 4.41 2.41 14.84
C VAL A 212 5.91 2.37 15.08
N LEU A 213 6.65 3.34 14.53
CA LEU A 213 8.07 3.53 14.84
C LEU A 213 8.29 3.84 16.33
N ASN A 214 7.44 4.66 16.95
CA ASN A 214 7.51 4.99 18.37
C ASN A 214 7.10 3.84 19.30
N VAL A 215 6.08 3.05 18.96
CA VAL A 215 5.66 1.87 19.75
C VAL A 215 6.69 0.75 19.65
N MET A 216 7.36 0.59 18.49
CA MET A 216 8.47 -0.35 18.35
C MET A 216 9.75 0.15 19.03
N ALA A 217 10.06 1.45 18.97
CA ALA A 217 11.13 2.07 19.78
C ALA A 217 10.85 1.91 21.29
N ALA A 218 9.61 2.08 21.73
CA ALA A 218 9.20 1.82 23.11
C ALA A 218 9.29 0.34 23.50
N SER A 219 9.04 -0.59 22.57
CA SER A 219 9.23 -2.03 22.81
C SER A 219 10.71 -2.44 22.89
N ASN A 220 11.62 -1.69 22.28
CA ASN A 220 13.08 -1.87 22.37
C ASN A 220 13.72 -1.15 23.57
N LEU A 221 13.02 -0.19 24.19
CA LEU A 221 13.45 0.49 25.41
C LEU A 221 12.99 -0.22 26.70
N ALA A 222 12.17 -1.27 26.62
CA ALA A 222 11.87 -2.12 27.77
C ALA A 222 13.07 -3.05 28.03
N PRO A 223 13.86 -2.86 29.10
CA PRO A 223 14.99 -3.73 29.36
C PRO A 223 14.47 -5.07 29.90
N LYS A 224 14.74 -6.14 29.17
CA LYS A 224 14.64 -7.51 29.71
C LYS A 224 15.95 -8.24 29.46
N ASN A 225 16.96 -7.88 30.24
CA ASN A 225 18.12 -8.67 30.63
C ASN A 225 18.60 -9.70 29.58
N GLY A 226 19.55 -9.27 28.75
CA GLY A 226 20.24 -10.12 27.76
C GLY A 226 21.67 -9.66 27.51
N ILE A 227 22.43 -9.46 28.59
CA ILE A 227 23.87 -9.76 28.61
C ILE A 227 24.03 -11.18 28.02
N TYR A 228 25.12 -11.49 27.30
CA TYR A 228 25.38 -12.72 26.52
C TYR A 228 24.89 -12.64 25.05
N PHE A 229 25.59 -11.97 24.12
CA PHE A 229 26.54 -12.70 23.27
C PHE A 229 27.54 -11.77 22.56
N ARG A 230 27.99 -10.72 23.26
CA ARG A 230 29.26 -10.05 22.91
C ARG A 230 30.46 -10.91 23.33
N ARG A 231 30.43 -12.22 23.02
CA ARG A 231 31.53 -13.14 23.33
C ARG A 231 32.57 -13.00 22.22
N VAL A 232 33.54 -12.12 22.49
CA VAL A 232 34.97 -12.41 22.40
C VAL A 232 35.29 -13.54 21.41
N ARG A 233 35.79 -13.19 20.22
CA ARG A 233 36.63 -14.12 19.48
C ARG A 233 37.89 -14.34 20.33
N PRO A 234 38.18 -15.54 20.87
CA PRO A 234 39.52 -15.81 21.35
C PRO A 234 40.49 -15.72 20.16
N PRO A 235 41.70 -15.17 20.32
CA PRO A 235 42.69 -15.20 19.26
C PRO A 235 43.00 -16.66 18.91
N LEU A 236 43.00 -16.96 17.60
CA LEU A 236 43.40 -18.25 17.06
C LEU A 236 44.78 -18.63 17.62
N PRO A 237 44.99 -19.88 18.09
CA PRO A 237 46.32 -20.34 18.44
C PRO A 237 47.20 -20.29 17.20
N LYS A 238 48.35 -19.62 17.34
CA LYS A 238 49.43 -19.65 16.36
C LYS A 238 49.97 -21.08 16.34
N CYS A 239 49.79 -21.78 15.23
CA CYS A 239 50.68 -22.86 14.82
C CYS A 239 51.79 -22.25 13.96
#